data_AF-A0A4P9ZMQ5-F1
#
_entry.id   AF-A0A4P9ZMQ5-F1
#
_cell.length_a   1.000
_cell.length_b   1.000
_cell.length_c   1.000
_cell.angle_alpha   90.00
_cell.angle_beta   90.00
_cell.angle_gamma   90.00
#
_symmetry.space_group_name_H-M   'P 1'
#
loop_
_entity.id
_entity.type
_entity.pdbx_description
1 polymer ?
#
loop_
_entity_poly.entity_id
_entity_poly.type
_entity_poly.pdbx_seq_one_letter_code
_entity_poly.pdbx_strand_id
1 'polypeptide(L)'
;MAIDSEFRRSLILGGLAFGSLSLFYFTTLVLNQGGAPVISPERPINPTEPRRLPFGTKSPYAHARAQQALTANPVGEHCQLRQIQMLFRHGTRNPNQHGAESGDELLAKLQAHWKTQPEPQGPQGDWAWLNTYQPSYPTGVSALTTQGRRDLDLLARRVFHRYANLWPQMYASTEDTPWVWRATSSDYNRTVESATIFQHRLFDLIRGATKVDPLFRDDYVFDMLRHKSDSLLDMDGKCPRYDTALASGPIASYLAEQRQLLEEHSMVDMKKRLGDILAYPDITADEVHRIYRMCSYENASPRPGHTLCSLFEGHEADLDILDYWSDLEDVLAYGYGSVGPNGVAPYAGCALFTQLMDDMRLCQDHEADHTMGRRHPHNEEGSPTPNSLDQVCPRVRFWFGHSAGIMLLNRILRLNQGDPDLTGDKPLSFIQSRLFKSSEMAPFASNFAFELYECEGTDQSPAVSHDHVHRDRVRRHGESSGSGDYYFRVLHNEEIVVPQIEGCDSNSGLCHYARFINAIGDIYQCDAKKHCKD
;
A
#
# COMPACT_ATOMS: atom_id res chain seq x y z
N MET A 1 -1.16 -1.43 -26.52
CA MET A 1 -1.24 -2.41 -25.41
C MET A 1 -2.41 -2.02 -24.54
N ALA A 2 -3.12 -2.97 -23.93
CA ALA A 2 -4.29 -2.69 -23.08
C ALA A 2 -4.01 -3.10 -21.64
N ILE A 3 -4.62 -2.39 -20.68
CA ILE A 3 -4.55 -2.70 -19.25
C ILE A 3 -5.38 -3.98 -19.02
N ASP A 4 -4.74 -5.01 -18.45
CA ASP A 4 -5.25 -6.40 -18.44
C ASP A 4 -6.39 -6.63 -17.42
N SER A 5 -7.49 -7.25 -17.86
CA SER A 5 -8.62 -7.60 -17.00
C SER A 5 -9.27 -8.95 -17.34
N GLU A 6 -9.45 -9.77 -16.29
CA GLU A 6 -10.44 -10.83 -16.13
C GLU A 6 -10.36 -12.17 -16.92
N PHE A 7 -10.75 -13.24 -16.19
CA PHE A 7 -11.50 -14.45 -16.63
C PHE A 7 -10.85 -15.82 -16.99
N ARG A 8 -10.83 -16.68 -15.94
CA ARG A 8 -11.50 -18.01 -15.84
C ARG A 8 -10.79 -19.37 -16.14
N ARG A 9 -10.82 -20.22 -15.09
CA ARG A 9 -11.03 -21.71 -15.05
C ARG A 9 -9.84 -22.61 -15.47
N SER A 10 -9.62 -23.83 -14.93
CA SER A 10 -10.12 -24.51 -13.70
C SER A 10 -9.45 -25.90 -13.49
N LEU A 11 -9.07 -26.25 -12.23
CA LEU A 11 -8.94 -27.64 -11.67
C LEU A 11 -7.81 -28.55 -12.27
N ILE A 12 -7.21 -29.58 -11.62
CA ILE A 12 -7.28 -30.17 -10.25
C ILE A 12 -5.97 -31.00 -9.91
N LEU A 13 -5.61 -31.17 -8.62
CA LEU A 13 -4.69 -32.18 -7.96
C LEU A 13 -3.25 -32.42 -8.54
N GLY A 14 -2.18 -32.72 -7.78
CA GLY A 14 -1.93 -32.97 -6.34
C GLY A 14 -1.32 -34.38 -6.08
N GLY A 15 -0.26 -34.63 -5.27
CA GLY A 15 0.59 -33.84 -4.37
C GLY A 15 1.64 -34.75 -3.62
N LEU A 16 2.25 -34.30 -2.49
CA LEU A 16 3.27 -35.00 -1.64
C LEU A 16 4.70 -35.09 -2.25
N ALA A 17 5.85 -35.31 -1.56
CA ALA A 17 6.42 -35.05 -0.19
C ALA A 17 7.94 -35.48 -0.22
N PHE A 18 8.85 -35.44 0.78
CA PHE A 18 8.94 -35.05 2.21
C PHE A 18 10.45 -34.91 2.63
N GLY A 19 10.81 -34.09 3.64
CA GLY A 19 12.10 -34.11 4.40
C GLY A 19 13.14 -33.02 3.99
N SER A 20 13.95 -32.33 4.83
CA SER A 20 14.58 -32.50 6.18
C SER A 20 16.09 -32.85 6.11
N LEU A 21 17.05 -32.26 6.85
CA LEU A 21 17.04 -31.22 7.91
C LEU A 21 18.47 -30.63 8.13
N SER A 22 18.59 -29.59 8.97
CA SER A 22 19.80 -29.06 9.67
C SER A 22 20.81 -28.24 8.83
N LEU A 23 21.18 -26.98 9.12
CA LEU A 23 21.30 -26.12 10.34
C LEU A 23 22.64 -26.20 11.08
N PHE A 24 23.43 -25.12 11.03
CA PHE A 24 24.54 -24.81 11.93
C PHE A 24 24.62 -23.30 12.21
N TYR A 25 24.98 -22.95 13.45
CA TYR A 25 25.25 -21.58 13.92
C TYR A 25 26.75 -21.25 13.81
N PHE A 26 27.12 -19.95 13.82
CA PHE A 26 28.14 -19.44 14.76
C PHE A 26 27.96 -17.92 15.02
N THR A 27 28.68 -17.38 16.00
CA THR A 27 28.35 -16.17 16.75
C THR A 27 29.22 -14.94 16.46
N THR A 28 28.76 -13.78 16.93
CA THR A 28 29.36 -12.45 16.78
C THR A 28 30.55 -12.18 17.70
N LEU A 29 31.35 -11.16 17.35
CA LEU A 29 32.15 -10.37 18.29
C LEU A 29 32.08 -8.88 17.91
N VAL A 30 32.23 -7.98 18.89
CA VAL A 30 32.10 -6.51 18.71
C VAL A 30 33.23 -5.79 19.43
N LEU A 31 33.81 -4.77 18.79
CA LEU A 31 34.59 -3.71 19.42
C LEU A 31 34.19 -2.34 18.84
N ASN A 32 34.41 -1.28 19.62
CA ASN A 32 33.89 0.07 19.41
C ASN A 32 34.94 1.08 19.93
N GLN A 33 35.11 2.24 19.28
CA GLN A 33 35.54 3.54 19.86
C GLN A 33 35.63 4.65 18.80
N GLY A 34 35.33 5.90 19.21
CA GLY A 34 35.73 7.14 18.52
C GLY A 34 34.80 7.64 17.40
N GLY A 35 34.36 8.91 17.47
CA GLY A 35 33.39 9.48 16.52
C GLY A 35 33.76 10.87 15.98
N ALA A 36 33.21 11.18 14.81
CA ALA A 36 33.20 12.48 14.13
C ALA A 36 31.81 12.66 13.43
N PRO A 37 31.53 13.70 12.62
CA PRO A 37 30.15 14.18 12.41
C PRO A 37 29.22 13.16 11.75
N VAL A 38 27.95 13.17 12.18
CA VAL A 38 26.91 12.24 11.72
C VAL A 38 26.41 12.62 10.32
N ILE A 39 27.16 12.20 9.32
CA ILE A 39 26.55 11.64 8.11
C ILE A 39 25.96 10.29 8.53
N SER A 40 24.70 10.00 8.21
CA SER A 40 24.08 8.72 8.55
C SER A 40 24.91 7.58 7.96
N PRO A 41 25.51 6.70 8.78
CA PRO A 41 26.23 5.55 8.25
C PRO A 41 25.25 4.58 7.61
N GLU A 42 25.64 3.99 6.49
CA GLU A 42 24.97 2.82 5.93
C GLU A 42 24.81 1.77 7.05
N ARG A 43 23.59 1.27 7.25
CA ARG A 43 23.33 0.36 8.38
C ARG A 43 24.21 -0.89 8.21
N PRO A 44 24.97 -1.31 9.25
CA PRO A 44 25.68 -2.58 9.18
C PRO A 44 24.66 -3.68 8.93
N ILE A 45 24.84 -4.41 7.82
CA ILE A 45 23.91 -5.46 7.38
C ILE A 45 23.88 -6.53 8.48
N ASN A 46 22.79 -6.59 9.23
CA ASN A 46 22.57 -7.65 10.20
C ASN A 46 22.33 -8.95 9.41
N PRO A 47 23.19 -9.98 9.50
CA PRO A 47 23.08 -11.20 8.70
C PRO A 47 21.84 -12.06 9.04
N THR A 48 21.01 -11.64 9.99
CA THR A 48 19.70 -12.27 10.30
C THR A 48 18.47 -11.48 9.81
N GLU A 49 18.61 -10.25 9.27
CA GLU A 49 17.52 -9.60 8.51
C GLU A 49 17.55 -10.12 7.06
N PRO A 50 16.43 -10.59 6.48
CA PRO A 50 16.39 -10.96 5.07
C PRO A 50 16.62 -9.73 4.18
N ARG A 51 17.51 -9.86 3.18
CA ARG A 51 17.90 -8.76 2.27
C ARG A 51 16.65 -8.12 1.63
N ARG A 52 16.42 -6.84 1.90
CA ARG A 52 15.25 -6.08 1.43
C ARG A 52 15.41 -5.66 -0.03
N LEU A 53 15.39 -6.64 -0.93
CA LEU A 53 15.47 -6.41 -2.37
C LEU A 53 14.23 -5.64 -2.88
N PRO A 54 14.39 -4.63 -3.75
CA PRO A 54 13.29 -3.89 -4.34
C PRO A 54 12.69 -4.63 -5.56
N PHE A 55 11.37 -4.58 -5.70
CA PHE A 55 10.60 -5.33 -6.70
C PHE A 55 9.32 -4.59 -7.16
N GLY A 56 9.35 -3.26 -7.18
CA GLY A 56 8.24 -2.35 -7.43
C GLY A 56 7.03 -2.65 -6.55
N THR A 57 5.83 -2.37 -7.06
CA THR A 57 4.56 -2.79 -6.42
C THR A 57 4.38 -4.32 -6.20
N LYS A 58 5.39 -5.16 -6.48
CA LYS A 58 5.39 -6.62 -6.28
C LYS A 58 6.37 -7.02 -5.15
N SER A 59 7.02 -6.04 -4.51
CA SER A 59 7.86 -6.22 -3.32
C SER A 59 7.09 -6.88 -2.16
N PRO A 60 7.69 -7.79 -1.39
CA PRO A 60 7.09 -8.29 -0.15
C PRO A 60 6.95 -7.16 0.87
N TYR A 61 5.93 -7.24 1.75
CA TYR A 61 5.68 -6.21 2.77
C TYR A 61 6.90 -5.89 3.65
N ALA A 62 7.74 -6.91 3.89
CA ALA A 62 8.99 -6.79 4.64
C ALA A 62 10.02 -5.82 4.03
N HIS A 63 9.88 -5.42 2.76
CA HIS A 63 10.69 -4.38 2.14
C HIS A 63 10.40 -3.02 2.78
N ALA A 64 9.18 -2.50 2.62
CA ALA A 64 8.81 -1.14 3.04
C ALA A 64 8.39 -0.99 4.50
N ARG A 65 8.00 -2.07 5.21
CA ARG A 65 7.49 -1.94 6.58
C ARG A 65 8.52 -1.26 7.50
N ALA A 66 8.01 -0.43 8.41
CA ALA A 66 8.78 0.15 9.51
C ALA A 66 9.69 -0.92 10.15
N GLN A 67 11.01 -0.64 10.18
CA GLN A 67 12.01 -1.60 10.64
C GLN A 67 12.11 -1.62 12.17
N GLN A 68 12.09 -0.43 12.76
CA GLN A 68 12.07 -0.26 14.20
C GLN A 68 10.68 -0.67 14.71
N ALA A 69 10.62 -1.21 15.93
CA ALA A 69 9.34 -1.33 16.62
C ALA A 69 8.74 0.07 16.71
N LEU A 70 7.46 0.20 16.36
CA LEU A 70 6.66 1.43 16.46
C LEU A 70 6.98 2.15 17.76
N THR A 71 7.85 3.17 17.69
CA THR A 71 8.19 3.97 18.85
C THR A 71 6.89 4.63 19.30
N ALA A 72 6.63 4.59 20.61
CA ALA A 72 5.58 5.41 21.17
C ALA A 72 5.99 6.87 20.92
N ASN A 73 5.45 7.44 19.84
CA ASN A 73 5.23 8.87 19.71
C ASN A 73 3.83 9.10 20.31
N PRO A 74 3.71 9.23 21.65
CA PRO A 74 2.43 9.48 22.27
C PRO A 74 1.90 10.80 21.73
N VAL A 75 0.71 10.76 21.15
CA VAL A 75 -0.09 11.98 21.13
C VAL A 75 -0.32 12.36 22.60
N GLY A 76 -0.08 13.63 22.95
CA GLY A 76 0.11 14.06 24.34
C GLY A 76 -1.05 13.66 25.26
N GLU A 77 -0.80 13.64 26.57
CA GLU A 77 -1.73 13.12 27.58
C GLU A 77 -3.13 13.78 27.56
N HIS A 78 -3.23 14.98 26.97
CA HIS A 78 -4.46 15.74 26.70
C HIS A 78 -5.27 15.28 25.48
N CYS A 79 -4.89 14.20 24.78
CA CYS A 79 -5.51 13.76 23.53
C CYS A 79 -6.07 12.34 23.58
N GLN A 80 -7.37 12.19 23.37
CA GLN A 80 -8.07 10.91 23.33
C GLN A 80 -8.24 10.42 21.88
N LEU A 81 -7.86 9.16 21.59
CA LEU A 81 -8.12 8.54 20.29
C LEU A 81 -9.62 8.26 20.13
N ARG A 82 -10.25 8.88 19.13
CA ARG A 82 -11.66 8.73 18.76
C ARG A 82 -11.90 7.63 17.73
N GLN A 83 -11.08 7.54 16.68
CA GLN A 83 -11.25 6.55 15.59
C GLN A 83 -9.92 5.95 15.12
N ILE A 84 -9.96 4.67 14.73
CA ILE A 84 -8.94 4.04 13.86
C ILE A 84 -9.58 3.72 12.52
N GLN A 85 -9.00 4.23 11.43
CA GLN A 85 -9.37 3.85 10.08
C GLN A 85 -8.14 3.33 9.33
N MET A 86 -8.25 2.22 8.59
CA MET A 86 -7.13 1.67 7.83
C MET A 86 -7.52 1.22 6.42
N LEU A 87 -6.70 1.57 5.43
CA LEU A 87 -6.75 1.02 4.08
C LEU A 87 -5.64 -0.01 3.91
N PHE A 88 -6.01 -1.21 3.47
CA PHE A 88 -5.11 -2.32 3.16
C PHE A 88 -5.15 -2.65 1.68
N ARG A 89 -3.97 -2.81 1.07
CA ARG A 89 -3.83 -3.61 -0.14
C ARG A 89 -3.92 -5.10 0.23
N HIS A 90 -4.39 -5.94 -0.69
CA HIS A 90 -4.26 -7.39 -0.52
C HIS A 90 -2.80 -7.84 -0.30
N GLY A 91 -2.63 -8.98 0.36
CA GLY A 91 -1.32 -9.59 0.57
C GLY A 91 -0.69 -10.15 -0.70
N THR A 92 0.45 -10.83 -0.55
CA THR A 92 1.18 -11.43 -1.67
C THR A 92 0.31 -12.40 -2.47
N ARG A 93 0.22 -12.18 -3.78
CA ARG A 93 -0.51 -13.02 -4.73
C ARG A 93 0.39 -13.58 -5.83
N ASN A 94 -0.05 -14.63 -6.51
CA ASN A 94 0.56 -15.07 -7.77
C ASN A 94 0.38 -13.98 -8.86
N PRO A 95 1.06 -14.08 -10.02
CA PRO A 95 0.82 -13.21 -11.19
C PRO A 95 -0.65 -13.17 -11.61
N ASN A 96 -1.05 -12.11 -12.32
CA ASN A 96 -2.27 -12.09 -13.13
C ASN A 96 -2.10 -12.99 -14.38
N GLN A 97 -3.19 -13.24 -15.12
CA GLN A 97 -3.19 -14.17 -16.27
C GLN A 97 -2.12 -13.81 -17.30
N HIS A 98 -2.17 -12.58 -17.85
CA HIS A 98 -1.14 -12.08 -18.75
C HIS A 98 0.27 -12.07 -18.12
N GLY A 99 0.37 -11.88 -16.80
CA GLY A 99 1.63 -11.90 -16.05
C GLY A 99 2.24 -13.30 -15.85
N ALA A 100 1.43 -14.36 -15.92
CA ALA A 100 1.90 -15.75 -15.94
C ALA A 100 2.28 -16.13 -17.38
N GLU A 101 1.38 -15.91 -18.34
CA GLU A 101 1.58 -16.21 -19.76
C GLU A 101 2.84 -15.54 -20.33
N SER A 102 3.07 -14.25 -20.02
CA SER A 102 4.26 -13.50 -20.44
C SER A 102 5.58 -14.09 -19.90
N GLY A 103 5.55 -14.77 -18.75
CA GLY A 103 6.69 -15.50 -18.19
C GLY A 103 6.86 -16.89 -18.81
N ASP A 104 5.76 -17.60 -19.03
CA ASP A 104 5.76 -18.92 -19.68
C ASP A 104 6.22 -18.81 -21.15
N GLU A 105 5.83 -17.74 -21.87
CA GLU A 105 6.33 -17.37 -23.20
C GLU A 105 7.86 -17.21 -23.23
N LEU A 106 8.40 -16.40 -22.30
CA LEU A 106 9.83 -16.12 -22.21
C LEU A 106 10.60 -17.41 -21.90
N LEU A 107 10.12 -18.18 -20.92
CA LEU A 107 10.76 -19.42 -20.52
C LEU A 107 10.74 -20.46 -21.63
N ALA A 108 9.64 -20.57 -22.39
CA ALA A 108 9.56 -21.42 -23.58
C ALA A 108 10.53 -20.96 -24.69
N LYS A 109 10.69 -19.64 -24.91
CA LYS A 109 11.66 -19.08 -25.87
C LYS A 109 13.10 -19.43 -25.48
N LEU A 110 13.47 -19.20 -24.21
CA LEU A 110 14.79 -19.51 -23.69
C LEU A 110 15.08 -21.03 -23.73
N GLN A 111 14.15 -21.87 -23.28
CA GLN A 111 14.25 -23.33 -23.35
C GLN A 111 14.21 -23.89 -24.78
N ALA A 112 13.76 -23.12 -25.79
CA ALA A 112 13.92 -23.49 -27.19
C ALA A 112 15.33 -23.19 -27.70
N HIS A 113 15.92 -22.06 -27.31
CA HIS A 113 17.29 -21.67 -27.64
C HIS A 113 18.32 -22.67 -27.07
N TRP A 114 18.24 -23.00 -25.77
CA TRP A 114 19.20 -23.89 -25.10
C TRP A 114 19.25 -25.32 -25.65
N LYS A 115 18.18 -25.80 -26.30
CA LYS A 115 18.18 -27.10 -27.00
C LYS A 115 19.08 -27.14 -28.24
N THR A 116 19.64 -26.00 -28.65
CA THR A 116 20.46 -25.83 -29.87
C THR A 116 21.84 -25.24 -29.61
N GLN A 117 22.15 -24.92 -28.34
CA GLN A 117 23.32 -24.15 -27.92
C GLN A 117 23.98 -24.82 -26.71
N PRO A 118 25.15 -24.34 -26.23
CA PRO A 118 25.65 -24.74 -24.92
C PRO A 118 24.63 -24.47 -23.81
N GLU A 119 24.64 -25.31 -22.77
CA GLU A 119 23.76 -25.12 -21.61
C GLU A 119 24.12 -23.82 -20.86
N PRO A 120 23.14 -23.14 -20.23
CA PRO A 120 23.37 -21.97 -19.39
C PRO A 120 24.45 -22.17 -18.31
N GLN A 121 25.44 -21.28 -18.28
CA GLN A 121 26.62 -21.36 -17.42
C GLN A 121 26.98 -19.96 -16.91
N GLY A 122 27.28 -19.82 -15.62
CA GLY A 122 27.62 -18.52 -15.05
C GLY A 122 28.60 -18.60 -13.88
N PRO A 123 29.10 -17.46 -13.37
CA PRO A 123 30.13 -17.42 -12.33
C PRO A 123 29.77 -18.12 -11.01
N GLN A 124 28.48 -18.34 -10.77
CA GLN A 124 27.92 -18.96 -9.55
C GLN A 124 27.62 -20.46 -9.71
N GLY A 125 27.74 -21.04 -10.91
CA GLY A 125 27.54 -22.47 -11.15
C GLY A 125 26.84 -22.82 -12.46
N ASP A 126 26.32 -24.04 -12.48
CA ASP A 126 25.52 -24.63 -13.56
C ASP A 126 24.07 -24.13 -13.49
N TRP A 127 23.55 -23.66 -14.63
CA TRP A 127 22.17 -23.16 -14.76
C TRP A 127 21.28 -24.08 -15.60
N ALA A 128 21.70 -25.33 -15.87
CA ALA A 128 20.91 -26.34 -16.57
C ALA A 128 19.53 -26.63 -15.91
N TRP A 129 19.34 -26.27 -14.64
CA TRP A 129 18.02 -26.27 -13.99
C TRP A 129 16.98 -25.41 -14.73
N LEU A 130 17.41 -24.37 -15.45
CA LEU A 130 16.54 -23.54 -16.30
C LEU A 130 15.92 -24.34 -17.47
N ASN A 131 16.59 -25.39 -17.96
CA ASN A 131 16.08 -26.26 -19.04
C ASN A 131 14.80 -27.02 -18.65
N THR A 132 14.56 -27.21 -17.34
CA THR A 132 13.39 -27.93 -16.81
C THR A 132 12.56 -27.08 -15.82
N TYR A 133 12.97 -25.84 -15.55
CA TYR A 133 12.23 -24.90 -14.72
C TYR A 133 10.83 -24.65 -15.30
N GLN A 134 9.85 -24.50 -14.40
CA GLN A 134 8.51 -23.99 -14.69
C GLN A 134 8.04 -23.20 -13.46
N PRO A 135 7.50 -21.97 -13.60
CA PRO A 135 6.93 -21.26 -12.48
C PRO A 135 5.66 -21.97 -12.02
N SER A 136 5.41 -21.97 -10.71
CA SER A 136 4.31 -22.74 -10.12
C SER A 136 3.34 -21.83 -9.36
N TYR A 137 2.04 -21.97 -9.59
CA TYR A 137 1.01 -21.15 -8.95
C TYR A 137 -0.01 -22.05 -8.20
N PRO A 138 0.37 -22.68 -7.07
CA PRO A 138 -0.40 -23.75 -6.44
C PRO A 138 -1.72 -23.29 -5.81
N THR A 139 -1.89 -21.98 -5.55
CA THR A 139 -3.18 -21.39 -5.16
C THR A 139 -3.99 -20.84 -6.34
N GLY A 140 -3.46 -20.94 -7.57
CA GLY A 140 -4.05 -20.41 -8.80
C GLY A 140 -3.55 -19.01 -9.18
N VAL A 141 -3.65 -18.68 -10.47
CA VAL A 141 -3.38 -17.34 -11.01
C VAL A 141 -4.24 -16.29 -10.31
N SER A 142 -3.70 -15.08 -10.10
CA SER A 142 -4.27 -13.94 -9.37
C SER A 142 -4.61 -14.17 -7.89
N ALA A 143 -4.58 -15.41 -7.40
CA ALA A 143 -4.96 -15.77 -6.04
C ALA A 143 -3.87 -15.43 -5.01
N LEU A 144 -4.30 -15.24 -3.76
CA LEU A 144 -3.40 -15.02 -2.63
C LEU A 144 -2.48 -16.24 -2.44
N THR A 145 -1.21 -16.02 -2.11
CA THR A 145 -0.27 -17.10 -1.80
C THR A 145 -0.34 -17.47 -0.31
N THR A 146 0.29 -18.58 0.07
CA THR A 146 0.48 -18.91 1.50
C THR A 146 1.26 -17.82 2.24
N GLN A 147 2.15 -17.07 1.55
CA GLN A 147 2.80 -15.90 2.13
C GLN A 147 1.81 -14.73 2.25
N GLY A 148 0.97 -14.47 1.25
CA GLY A 148 -0.09 -13.44 1.34
C GLY A 148 -1.05 -13.64 2.52
N ARG A 149 -1.40 -14.90 2.83
CA ARG A 149 -2.16 -15.24 4.05
C ARG A 149 -1.41 -14.88 5.34
N ARG A 150 -0.09 -15.09 5.37
CA ARG A 150 0.77 -14.73 6.50
C ARG A 150 0.97 -13.22 6.62
N ASP A 151 1.05 -12.49 5.52
CA ASP A 151 1.19 -11.03 5.52
C ASP A 151 0.06 -10.38 6.33
N LEU A 152 -1.20 -10.80 6.10
CA LEU A 152 -2.37 -10.29 6.81
C LEU A 152 -2.50 -10.82 8.25
N ASP A 153 -2.20 -12.10 8.54
CA ASP A 153 -2.17 -12.61 9.92
C ASP A 153 -1.15 -11.85 10.79
N LEU A 154 0.04 -11.57 10.24
CA LEU A 154 1.09 -10.84 10.93
C LEU A 154 0.75 -9.35 11.05
N LEU A 155 0.11 -8.74 10.04
CA LEU A 155 -0.35 -7.35 10.10
C LEU A 155 -1.48 -7.18 11.15
N ALA A 156 -2.44 -8.11 11.21
CA ALA A 156 -3.47 -8.13 12.25
C ALA A 156 -2.89 -8.22 13.67
N ARG A 157 -1.81 -8.99 13.87
CA ARG A 157 -1.08 -9.02 15.15
C ARG A 157 -0.44 -7.68 15.49
N ARG A 158 0.21 -7.01 14.52
CA ARG A 158 0.86 -5.71 14.77
C ARG A 158 -0.15 -4.60 15.05
N VAL A 159 -1.27 -4.57 14.31
CA VAL A 159 -2.42 -3.72 14.60
C VAL A 159 -2.98 -4.00 16.01
N PHE A 160 -3.20 -5.27 16.37
CA PHE A 160 -3.63 -5.65 17.72
C PHE A 160 -2.69 -5.14 18.81
N HIS A 161 -1.37 -5.27 18.63
CA HIS A 161 -0.39 -4.81 19.60
C HIS A 161 -0.27 -3.29 19.66
N ARG A 162 -0.38 -2.56 18.53
CA ARG A 162 -0.34 -1.09 18.48
C ARG A 162 -1.43 -0.46 19.35
N TYR A 163 -2.65 -0.99 19.27
CA TYR A 163 -3.83 -0.43 19.96
C TYR A 163 -4.27 -1.25 21.19
N ALA A 164 -3.38 -2.08 21.75
CA ALA A 164 -3.69 -3.05 22.80
C ALA A 164 -4.46 -2.46 24.01
N ASN A 165 -4.07 -1.25 24.44
CA ASN A 165 -4.67 -0.56 25.58
C ASN A 165 -6.04 0.09 25.27
N LEU A 166 -6.41 0.18 24.00
CA LEU A 166 -7.58 0.91 23.50
C LEU A 166 -8.73 -0.02 23.12
N TRP A 167 -8.46 -1.29 22.76
CA TRP A 167 -9.52 -2.28 22.48
C TRP A 167 -10.60 -2.37 23.58
N PRO A 168 -10.28 -2.39 24.90
CA PRO A 168 -11.32 -2.40 25.93
C PRO A 168 -12.25 -1.18 25.86
N GLN A 169 -11.73 0.00 25.48
CA GLN A 169 -12.51 1.23 25.33
C GLN A 169 -13.33 1.26 24.03
N MET A 170 -12.87 0.57 22.99
CA MET A 170 -13.52 0.48 21.67
C MET A 170 -14.61 -0.60 21.59
N TYR A 171 -14.69 -1.50 22.58
CA TYR A 171 -15.79 -2.46 22.76
C TYR A 171 -16.73 -2.13 23.92
N ALA A 172 -16.42 -1.11 24.71
CA ALA A 172 -17.30 -0.53 25.73
C ALA A 172 -18.40 0.35 25.08
N SER A 173 -19.19 -0.27 24.18
CA SER A 173 -20.44 0.28 23.69
C SER A 173 -21.50 0.23 24.80
N THR A 174 -22.29 1.29 24.91
CA THR A 174 -23.39 1.42 25.87
C THR A 174 -24.69 1.72 25.11
N GLU A 175 -25.86 1.57 25.75
CA GLU A 175 -27.15 1.90 25.12
C GLU A 175 -27.24 3.37 24.67
N ASP A 176 -26.41 4.24 25.25
CA ASP A 176 -26.30 5.67 24.93
C ASP A 176 -25.16 6.01 23.95
N THR A 177 -24.28 5.06 23.56
CA THR A 177 -23.10 5.29 22.69
C THR A 177 -22.90 4.15 21.64
N PRO A 178 -23.70 4.11 20.55
CA PRO A 178 -23.68 3.05 19.55
C PRO A 178 -22.47 3.12 18.59
N TRP A 179 -21.29 2.68 19.02
CA TRP A 179 -20.09 2.61 18.15
C TRP A 179 -20.19 1.50 17.09
N VAL A 180 -19.95 1.83 15.81
CA VAL A 180 -19.94 0.84 14.71
C VAL A 180 -18.53 0.37 14.37
N TRP A 181 -18.39 -0.93 14.11
CA TRP A 181 -17.20 -1.56 13.52
C TRP A 181 -17.48 -1.93 12.06
N ARG A 182 -17.04 -1.13 11.09
CA ARG A 182 -17.36 -1.34 9.66
C ARG A 182 -16.12 -1.68 8.83
N ALA A 183 -16.17 -2.81 8.12
CA ALA A 183 -15.16 -3.20 7.16
C ALA A 183 -15.73 -3.32 5.74
N THR A 184 -14.96 -2.94 4.72
CA THR A 184 -15.40 -2.95 3.33
C THR A 184 -14.29 -3.47 2.42
N SER A 185 -14.61 -4.37 1.49
CA SER A 185 -13.66 -4.95 0.53
C SER A 185 -14.15 -4.77 -0.90
N SER A 186 -13.24 -4.60 -1.88
CA SER A 186 -13.58 -4.93 -3.26
C SER A 186 -13.82 -6.45 -3.38
N ASP A 187 -14.73 -6.89 -4.25
CA ASP A 187 -15.18 -8.29 -4.31
C ASP A 187 -14.25 -9.25 -5.08
N TYR A 188 -13.02 -8.84 -5.41
CA TYR A 188 -12.00 -9.75 -5.89
C TYR A 188 -11.58 -10.75 -4.80
N ASN A 189 -11.49 -12.04 -5.13
CA ASN A 189 -11.12 -13.10 -4.17
C ASN A 189 -9.89 -12.75 -3.32
N ARG A 190 -8.86 -12.12 -3.91
CA ARG A 190 -7.62 -11.73 -3.22
C ARG A 190 -7.81 -10.68 -2.12
N THR A 191 -8.73 -9.74 -2.29
CA THR A 191 -9.06 -8.70 -1.29
C THR A 191 -10.04 -9.22 -0.26
N VAL A 192 -11.08 -9.94 -0.68
CA VAL A 192 -12.02 -10.60 0.25
C VAL A 192 -11.28 -11.58 1.17
N GLU A 193 -10.40 -12.43 0.63
CA GLU A 193 -9.59 -13.36 1.43
C GLU A 193 -8.63 -12.63 2.38
N SER A 194 -8.03 -11.51 1.95
CA SER A 194 -7.20 -10.66 2.81
C SER A 194 -8.03 -10.06 3.96
N ALA A 195 -9.23 -9.56 3.66
CA ALA A 195 -10.16 -9.00 4.65
C ALA A 195 -10.62 -10.06 5.66
N THR A 196 -10.96 -11.27 5.20
CA THR A 196 -11.32 -12.41 6.04
C THR A 196 -10.18 -12.74 7.01
N ILE A 197 -8.97 -12.96 6.50
CA ILE A 197 -7.83 -13.40 7.31
C ILE A 197 -7.40 -12.35 8.33
N PHE A 198 -7.31 -11.08 7.92
CA PHE A 198 -6.96 -9.99 8.82
C PHE A 198 -7.97 -9.87 9.97
N GLN A 199 -9.27 -9.82 9.64
CA GLN A 199 -10.32 -9.60 10.63
C GLN A 199 -10.47 -10.77 11.59
N HIS A 200 -10.53 -12.01 11.10
CA HIS A 200 -10.55 -13.18 11.98
C HIS A 200 -9.36 -13.17 12.95
N ARG A 201 -8.15 -12.86 12.46
CA ARG A 201 -6.98 -12.87 13.33
C ARG A 201 -6.98 -11.76 14.37
N LEU A 202 -7.44 -10.56 14.00
CA LEU A 202 -7.58 -9.42 14.90
C LEU A 202 -8.66 -9.70 15.97
N PHE A 203 -9.82 -10.20 15.55
CA PHE A 203 -10.95 -10.50 16.43
C PHE A 203 -10.67 -11.68 17.37
N ASP A 204 -9.91 -12.70 16.95
CA ASP A 204 -9.44 -13.78 17.83
C ASP A 204 -8.54 -13.27 18.97
N LEU A 205 -7.61 -12.35 18.66
CA LEU A 205 -6.72 -11.72 19.65
C LEU A 205 -7.51 -10.86 20.63
N ILE A 206 -8.45 -10.07 20.12
CA ILE A 206 -9.37 -9.23 20.89
C ILE A 206 -10.23 -10.09 21.82
N ARG A 207 -10.90 -11.14 21.33
CA ARG A 207 -11.68 -12.09 22.14
C ARG A 207 -10.81 -12.71 23.24
N GLY A 208 -9.54 -13.02 22.94
CA GLY A 208 -8.56 -13.47 23.92
C GLY A 208 -8.33 -12.49 25.06
N ALA A 209 -8.25 -11.18 24.77
CA ALA A 209 -7.96 -10.12 25.73
C ALA A 209 -9.20 -9.56 26.46
N THR A 210 -10.25 -9.17 25.73
CA THR A 210 -11.44 -8.48 26.26
C THR A 210 -12.57 -9.41 26.69
N LYS A 211 -12.56 -10.67 26.24
CA LYS A 211 -13.66 -11.65 26.33
C LYS A 211 -14.94 -11.29 25.55
N VAL A 212 -14.93 -10.19 24.80
CA VAL A 212 -15.97 -9.83 23.83
C VAL A 212 -15.62 -10.47 22.48
N ASP A 213 -16.59 -11.07 21.79
CA ASP A 213 -16.42 -11.57 20.43
C ASP A 213 -16.95 -10.54 19.42
N PRO A 214 -16.10 -9.91 18.60
CA PRO A 214 -16.54 -8.90 17.63
C PRO A 214 -17.43 -9.47 16.51
N LEU A 215 -17.30 -10.77 16.19
CA LEU A 215 -18.02 -11.41 15.08
C LEU A 215 -19.51 -11.67 15.38
N PHE A 216 -19.94 -11.53 16.64
CA PHE A 216 -21.31 -11.77 17.08
C PHE A 216 -21.94 -10.53 17.72
N ARG A 217 -21.50 -9.32 17.31
CA ARG A 217 -22.11 -8.05 17.70
C ARG A 217 -22.98 -7.52 16.56
N ASP A 218 -24.13 -6.96 16.91
CA ASP A 218 -25.04 -6.30 15.95
C ASP A 218 -24.46 -4.98 15.38
N ASP A 219 -23.36 -4.46 15.96
CA ASP A 219 -22.65 -3.26 15.51
C ASP A 219 -21.44 -3.55 14.59
N TYR A 220 -21.21 -4.80 14.19
CA TYR A 220 -20.21 -5.18 13.18
C TYR A 220 -20.85 -5.32 11.79
N VAL A 221 -20.30 -4.59 10.81
CA VAL A 221 -20.78 -4.54 9.42
C VAL A 221 -19.64 -4.91 8.46
N PHE A 222 -19.87 -5.85 7.54
CA PHE A 222 -18.92 -6.22 6.50
C PHE A 222 -19.53 -6.11 5.09
N ASP A 223 -19.04 -5.14 4.33
CA ASP A 223 -19.51 -4.82 2.98
C ASP A 223 -18.57 -5.37 1.89
N MET A 224 -19.15 -5.82 0.78
CA MET A 224 -18.39 -6.21 -0.43
C MET A 224 -18.84 -5.37 -1.63
N LEU A 225 -17.96 -4.48 -2.07
CA LEU A 225 -18.18 -3.64 -3.25
C LEU A 225 -17.96 -4.47 -4.51
N ARG A 226 -18.99 -4.49 -5.37
CA ARG A 226 -18.98 -5.25 -6.62
C ARG A 226 -18.09 -4.54 -7.62
N HIS A 227 -16.98 -5.17 -8.07
CA HIS A 227 -16.00 -4.57 -9.00
C HIS A 227 -16.63 -3.80 -10.17
N LYS A 228 -17.75 -4.28 -10.74
CA LYS A 228 -18.46 -3.60 -11.84
C LYS A 228 -18.97 -2.18 -11.53
N SER A 229 -19.08 -1.81 -10.27
CA SER A 229 -19.59 -0.53 -9.78
C SER A 229 -18.74 0.05 -8.63
N ASP A 230 -17.58 -0.54 -8.35
CA ASP A 230 -16.71 -0.16 -7.24
C ASP A 230 -15.84 1.06 -7.62
N SER A 231 -16.41 2.25 -7.50
CA SER A 231 -15.68 3.52 -7.67
C SER A 231 -14.97 3.97 -6.38
N LEU A 232 -14.67 3.06 -5.44
CA LEU A 232 -14.14 3.40 -4.11
C LEU A 232 -12.89 2.60 -3.73
N LEU A 233 -12.75 1.34 -4.18
CA LEU A 233 -11.59 0.48 -3.94
C LEU A 233 -10.99 -0.10 -5.24
N ASP A 234 -11.70 0.05 -6.37
CA ASP A 234 -11.30 -0.32 -7.75
C ASP A 234 -11.39 0.91 -8.70
N MET A 235 -11.07 2.08 -8.13
CA MET A 235 -11.37 3.44 -8.62
C MET A 235 -10.71 3.82 -9.95
N ASP A 236 -9.51 3.31 -10.22
CA ASP A 236 -8.72 3.53 -11.43
C ASP A 236 -9.49 3.02 -12.64
N GLY A 237 -9.84 1.73 -12.65
CA GLY A 237 -10.69 1.14 -13.69
C GLY A 237 -12.17 1.56 -13.64
N LYS A 238 -12.54 2.66 -12.97
CA LYS A 238 -13.84 3.34 -13.08
C LYS A 238 -13.72 4.80 -13.55
N CYS A 239 -12.53 5.22 -13.99
CA CYS A 239 -12.27 6.59 -14.38
C CYS A 239 -11.89 6.70 -15.87
N PRO A 240 -12.86 6.65 -16.82
CA PRO A 240 -12.60 6.66 -18.26
C PRO A 240 -11.57 7.68 -18.72
N ARG A 241 -11.65 8.94 -18.25
CA ARG A 241 -10.68 9.97 -18.63
C ARG A 241 -9.24 9.72 -18.14
N TYR A 242 -9.07 9.00 -17.04
CA TYR A 242 -7.76 8.57 -16.52
C TYR A 242 -7.24 7.38 -17.34
N ASP A 243 -8.09 6.38 -17.62
CA ASP A 243 -7.76 5.23 -18.47
C ASP A 243 -7.41 5.67 -19.91
N THR A 244 -8.22 6.55 -20.52
CA THR A 244 -8.02 7.14 -21.85
C THR A 244 -6.73 7.95 -21.91
N ALA A 245 -6.35 8.65 -20.83
CA ALA A 245 -5.08 9.36 -20.77
C ALA A 245 -3.90 8.37 -20.74
N LEU A 246 -3.93 7.35 -19.88
CA LEU A 246 -2.88 6.32 -19.80
C LEU A 246 -2.75 5.48 -21.07
N ALA A 247 -3.86 5.18 -21.74
CA ALA A 247 -3.89 4.49 -23.03
C ALA A 247 -3.51 5.38 -24.22
N SER A 248 -3.21 6.67 -23.99
CA SER A 248 -2.92 7.61 -25.08
C SER A 248 -1.55 7.33 -25.73
N GLY A 249 -1.51 7.49 -27.07
CA GLY A 249 -0.29 7.34 -27.86
C GLY A 249 0.92 8.14 -27.34
N PRO A 250 0.77 9.42 -26.95
CA PRO A 250 1.87 10.20 -26.40
C PRO A 250 2.47 9.63 -25.11
N ILE A 251 1.65 9.13 -24.17
CA ILE A 251 2.18 8.52 -22.94
C ILE A 251 2.87 7.18 -23.23
N ALA A 252 2.29 6.36 -24.12
CA ALA A 252 2.92 5.11 -24.56
C ALA A 252 4.28 5.34 -25.26
N SER A 253 4.37 6.35 -26.13
CA SER A 253 5.63 6.74 -26.78
C SER A 253 6.66 7.28 -25.79
N TYR A 254 6.24 8.13 -24.84
CA TYR A 254 7.14 8.65 -23.80
C TYR A 254 7.70 7.54 -22.92
N LEU A 255 6.87 6.59 -22.48
CA LEU A 255 7.33 5.44 -21.69
C LEU A 255 8.31 4.55 -22.49
N ALA A 256 8.10 4.37 -23.79
CA ALA A 256 9.04 3.65 -24.65
C ALA A 256 10.38 4.38 -24.79
N GLU A 257 10.36 5.71 -24.96
CA GLU A 257 11.56 6.56 -24.99
C GLU A 257 12.34 6.49 -23.67
N GLN A 258 11.67 6.62 -22.53
CA GLN A 258 12.34 6.53 -21.22
C GLN A 258 12.89 5.12 -20.93
N ARG A 259 12.25 4.06 -21.44
CA ARG A 259 12.76 2.68 -21.36
C ARG A 259 13.99 2.47 -22.23
N GLN A 260 14.00 3.01 -23.46
CA GLN A 260 15.17 2.98 -24.32
C GLN A 260 16.35 3.74 -23.70
N LEU A 261 16.11 4.94 -23.16
CA LEU A 261 17.15 5.72 -22.47
C LEU A 261 17.71 4.94 -21.26
N LEU A 262 16.86 4.28 -20.46
CA LEU A 262 17.32 3.47 -19.33
C LEU A 262 18.10 2.23 -19.78
N GLU A 263 17.71 1.60 -20.89
CA GLU A 263 18.45 0.50 -21.51
C GLU A 263 19.87 0.95 -21.94
N GLU A 264 19.96 2.08 -22.65
CA GLU A 264 21.21 2.64 -23.17
C GLU A 264 22.16 3.15 -22.08
N HIS A 265 21.64 3.72 -20.99
CA HIS A 265 22.47 4.35 -19.94
C HIS A 265 22.77 3.44 -18.74
N SER A 266 21.88 2.50 -18.39
CA SER A 266 21.99 1.71 -17.15
C SER A 266 21.96 0.20 -17.34
N MET A 267 21.34 -0.34 -18.40
CA MET A 267 21.17 -1.80 -18.52
C MET A 267 22.23 -2.51 -19.35
N VAL A 268 23.16 -1.81 -20.02
CA VAL A 268 24.13 -2.40 -20.95
C VAL A 268 24.93 -3.57 -20.34
N ASP A 269 25.56 -3.35 -19.17
CA ASP A 269 26.37 -4.38 -18.51
C ASP A 269 25.51 -5.52 -17.95
N MET A 270 24.34 -5.21 -17.37
CA MET A 270 23.36 -6.20 -16.91
C MET A 270 22.87 -7.10 -18.05
N LYS A 271 22.49 -6.51 -19.19
CA LYS A 271 22.06 -7.25 -20.39
C LYS A 271 23.17 -8.15 -20.90
N LYS A 272 24.40 -7.64 -21.01
CA LYS A 272 25.55 -8.46 -21.41
C LYS A 272 25.78 -9.61 -20.43
N ARG A 273 25.81 -9.32 -19.12
CA ARG A 273 25.99 -10.29 -18.04
C ARG A 273 24.96 -11.41 -18.08
N LEU A 274 23.68 -11.06 -18.23
CA LEU A 274 22.59 -12.04 -18.31
C LEU A 274 22.61 -12.80 -19.65
N GLY A 275 22.95 -12.14 -20.76
CA GLY A 275 23.12 -12.78 -22.05
C GLY A 275 24.28 -13.79 -22.06
N ASP A 276 25.40 -13.48 -21.41
CA ASP A 276 26.51 -14.42 -21.20
C ASP A 276 26.05 -15.62 -20.34
N ILE A 277 25.41 -15.37 -19.17
CA ILE A 277 24.96 -16.42 -18.23
C ILE A 277 23.92 -17.37 -18.86
N LEU A 278 22.97 -16.79 -19.60
CA LEU A 278 21.87 -17.52 -20.25
C LEU A 278 22.27 -18.04 -21.64
N ALA A 279 23.53 -17.92 -22.05
CA ALA A 279 24.01 -18.22 -23.41
C ALA A 279 23.15 -17.57 -24.53
N TYR A 280 22.46 -16.46 -24.22
CA TYR A 280 21.47 -15.78 -25.06
C TYR A 280 21.86 -14.29 -25.25
N PRO A 281 22.86 -13.99 -26.09
CA PRO A 281 23.49 -12.67 -26.16
C PRO A 281 22.55 -11.54 -26.63
N ASP A 282 21.53 -11.87 -27.43
CA ASP A 282 20.56 -10.92 -27.99
C ASP A 282 19.36 -10.64 -27.06
N ILE A 283 19.48 -10.93 -25.76
CA ILE A 283 18.42 -10.66 -24.76
C ILE A 283 18.02 -9.18 -24.74
N THR A 284 16.72 -8.87 -24.75
CA THR A 284 16.23 -7.47 -24.71
C THR A 284 16.02 -6.95 -23.28
N ALA A 285 15.93 -5.62 -23.10
CA ALA A 285 15.61 -5.06 -21.78
C ALA A 285 14.22 -5.48 -21.27
N ASP A 286 13.21 -5.58 -22.16
CA ASP A 286 11.90 -6.15 -21.84
C ASP A 286 12.01 -7.60 -21.31
N GLU A 287 12.91 -8.41 -21.87
CA GLU A 287 13.12 -9.79 -21.42
C GLU A 287 13.81 -9.85 -20.07
N VAL A 288 14.80 -8.99 -19.82
CA VAL A 288 15.39 -8.83 -18.48
C VAL A 288 14.34 -8.36 -17.47
N HIS A 289 13.45 -7.42 -17.83
CA HIS A 289 12.34 -7.00 -16.95
C HIS A 289 11.32 -8.10 -16.72
N ARG A 290 11.03 -8.97 -17.71
CA ARG A 290 10.21 -10.17 -17.52
C ARG A 290 10.87 -11.15 -16.53
N ILE A 291 12.18 -11.43 -16.61
CA ILE A 291 12.91 -12.27 -15.63
C ILE A 291 12.78 -11.69 -14.22
N TYR A 292 13.05 -10.40 -14.06
CA TYR A 292 12.89 -9.66 -12.81
C TYR A 292 11.45 -9.69 -12.28
N ARG A 293 10.46 -9.55 -13.17
CA ARG A 293 9.03 -9.62 -12.82
C ARG A 293 8.65 -11.03 -12.35
N MET A 294 9.18 -12.09 -12.94
CA MET A 294 8.96 -13.46 -12.43
C MET A 294 9.61 -13.64 -11.05
N CYS A 295 10.89 -13.26 -10.92
CA CYS A 295 11.60 -13.22 -9.65
C CYS A 295 10.84 -12.44 -8.56
N SER A 296 10.19 -11.31 -8.88
CA SER A 296 9.43 -10.53 -7.89
C SER A 296 8.37 -11.36 -7.15
N TYR A 297 7.67 -12.26 -7.85
CA TYR A 297 6.67 -13.16 -7.26
C TYR A 297 7.30 -14.34 -6.50
N GLU A 298 8.47 -14.79 -6.92
CA GLU A 298 9.24 -15.86 -6.24
C GLU A 298 9.82 -15.33 -4.92
N ASN A 299 10.45 -14.15 -4.92
CA ASN A 299 10.96 -13.48 -3.73
C ASN A 299 9.84 -13.02 -2.78
N ALA A 300 8.71 -12.56 -3.31
CA ALA A 300 7.55 -12.21 -2.47
C ALA A 300 6.87 -13.45 -1.85
N SER A 301 6.97 -14.62 -2.48
CA SER A 301 6.40 -15.88 -1.97
C SER A 301 7.42 -17.04 -2.00
N PRO A 302 8.51 -16.99 -1.19
CA PRO A 302 9.66 -17.89 -1.29
C PRO A 302 9.32 -19.38 -1.15
N ARG A 303 10.10 -20.22 -1.83
CA ARG A 303 9.94 -21.69 -1.87
C ARG A 303 11.29 -22.39 -1.95
N PRO A 304 11.39 -23.67 -1.54
CA PRO A 304 12.59 -24.47 -1.78
C PRO A 304 12.80 -24.72 -3.28
N GLY A 305 14.06 -24.76 -3.70
CA GLY A 305 14.47 -25.00 -5.10
C GLY A 305 15.21 -23.80 -5.69
N HIS A 306 15.43 -23.85 -7.01
CA HIS A 306 16.00 -22.73 -7.75
C HIS A 306 14.95 -21.63 -7.99
N THR A 307 15.42 -20.40 -8.18
CA THR A 307 14.61 -19.22 -8.44
C THR A 307 15.29 -18.33 -9.47
N LEU A 308 14.51 -17.64 -10.32
CA LEU A 308 15.05 -16.66 -11.26
C LEU A 308 15.75 -15.48 -10.55
N CYS A 309 15.53 -15.30 -9.25
CA CYS A 309 16.22 -14.28 -8.46
C CYS A 309 17.72 -14.48 -8.30
N SER A 310 18.24 -15.73 -8.36
CA SER A 310 19.69 -15.94 -8.26
C SER A 310 20.46 -15.33 -9.44
N LEU A 311 19.80 -15.09 -10.59
CA LEU A 311 20.38 -14.36 -11.72
C LEU A 311 20.82 -12.92 -11.37
N PHE A 312 20.36 -12.37 -10.23
CA PHE A 312 20.72 -11.04 -9.72
C PHE A 312 21.52 -11.07 -8.41
N GLU A 313 21.87 -12.25 -7.89
CA GLU A 313 22.59 -12.35 -6.61
C GLU A 313 24.02 -11.78 -6.75
N GLY A 314 24.40 -10.86 -5.85
CA GLY A 314 25.70 -10.15 -5.93
C GLY A 314 25.72 -9.04 -6.99
N HIS A 315 24.58 -8.73 -7.59
CA HIS A 315 24.37 -7.66 -8.56
C HIS A 315 23.17 -6.80 -8.14
N GLU A 316 23.09 -6.43 -6.86
CA GLU A 316 21.93 -5.74 -6.28
C GLU A 316 21.57 -4.41 -6.99
N ALA A 317 22.54 -3.71 -7.57
CA ALA A 317 22.31 -2.50 -8.36
C ALA A 317 21.46 -2.75 -9.64
N ASP A 318 21.52 -3.96 -10.21
CA ASP A 318 20.65 -4.37 -11.32
C ASP A 318 19.17 -4.31 -10.89
N LEU A 319 18.88 -4.70 -9.64
CA LEU A 319 17.53 -4.67 -9.08
C LEU A 319 17.06 -3.25 -8.78
N ASP A 320 17.94 -2.34 -8.35
CA ASP A 320 17.60 -0.90 -8.23
C ASP A 320 17.18 -0.29 -9.59
N ILE A 321 17.86 -0.67 -10.67
CA ILE A 321 17.57 -0.23 -12.04
C ILE A 321 16.24 -0.82 -12.55
N LEU A 322 15.95 -2.08 -12.21
CA LEU A 322 14.71 -2.76 -12.62
C LEU A 322 13.49 -2.36 -11.78
N ASP A 323 13.71 -1.95 -10.53
CA ASP A 323 12.74 -1.23 -9.71
C ASP A 323 12.41 0.13 -10.35
N TYR A 324 13.44 0.87 -10.77
CA TYR A 324 13.25 2.14 -11.48
C TYR A 324 12.54 2.00 -12.83
N TRP A 325 12.81 0.95 -13.62
CA TRP A 325 12.03 0.63 -14.83
C TRP A 325 10.53 0.43 -14.54
N SER A 326 10.21 -0.07 -13.34
CA SER A 326 8.84 -0.25 -12.87
C SER A 326 8.22 1.07 -12.44
N ASP A 327 9.02 1.94 -11.79
CA ASP A 327 8.59 3.28 -11.41
C ASP A 327 8.40 4.23 -12.59
N LEU A 328 9.16 4.08 -13.69
CA LEU A 328 8.89 4.82 -14.93
C LEU A 328 7.47 4.57 -15.48
N GLU A 329 6.84 3.43 -15.15
CA GLU A 329 5.44 3.13 -15.46
C GLU A 329 4.49 3.65 -14.36
N ASP A 330 4.76 3.32 -13.08
CA ASP A 330 3.88 3.73 -11.97
C ASP A 330 3.87 5.27 -11.74
N VAL A 331 4.95 6.00 -12.06
CA VAL A 331 5.03 7.47 -11.94
C VAL A 331 4.15 8.20 -12.97
N LEU A 332 3.99 7.61 -14.16
CA LEU A 332 3.12 8.14 -15.22
C LEU A 332 1.63 7.99 -14.91
N ALA A 333 1.27 7.18 -13.92
CA ALA A 333 -0.09 7.00 -13.42
C ALA A 333 -0.35 7.79 -12.12
N TYR A 334 0.59 7.73 -11.17
CA TYR A 334 0.36 8.18 -9.79
C TYR A 334 1.29 9.30 -9.31
N GLY A 335 2.28 9.70 -10.12
CA GLY A 335 3.38 10.57 -9.70
C GLY A 335 3.07 12.07 -9.67
N TYR A 336 4.15 12.85 -9.64
CA TYR A 336 4.12 14.33 -9.56
C TYR A 336 4.68 15.02 -10.80
N GLY A 337 5.09 14.25 -11.82
CA GLY A 337 5.87 14.74 -12.95
C GLY A 337 5.09 15.57 -13.97
N SER A 338 5.78 16.00 -15.03
CA SER A 338 5.21 16.77 -16.14
C SER A 338 4.30 15.94 -17.06
N VAL A 339 4.58 14.63 -17.19
CA VAL A 339 3.84 13.68 -18.05
C VAL A 339 2.99 12.74 -17.20
N GLY A 340 1.78 12.40 -17.65
CA GLY A 340 0.79 11.59 -16.92
C GLY A 340 -0.59 12.28 -16.83
N PRO A 341 -1.63 11.62 -16.27
CA PRO A 341 -2.93 12.21 -16.03
C PRO A 341 -2.91 13.11 -14.79
N ASN A 342 -1.88 13.95 -14.62
CA ASN A 342 -1.50 14.56 -13.34
C ASN A 342 -2.57 15.47 -12.73
N GLY A 343 -3.41 16.09 -13.56
CA GLY A 343 -4.59 16.89 -13.16
C GLY A 343 -5.90 16.10 -13.04
N VAL A 344 -5.87 14.78 -13.23
CA VAL A 344 -7.03 13.85 -13.10
C VAL A 344 -6.77 12.78 -12.03
N ALA A 345 -5.53 12.33 -11.85
CA ALA A 345 -5.17 11.30 -10.87
C ALA A 345 -5.68 11.59 -9.44
N PRO A 346 -5.49 12.80 -8.84
CA PRO A 346 -6.06 13.11 -7.53
C PRO A 346 -7.60 12.95 -7.49
N TYR A 347 -8.28 13.17 -8.62
CA TYR A 347 -9.72 13.04 -8.77
C TYR A 347 -10.21 11.60 -9.08
N ALA A 348 -9.33 10.69 -9.49
CA ALA A 348 -9.63 9.26 -9.51
C ALA A 348 -9.72 8.72 -8.07
N GLY A 349 -8.83 9.17 -7.18
CA GLY A 349 -8.81 8.78 -5.75
C GLY A 349 -9.74 9.56 -4.83
N CYS A 350 -10.28 10.70 -5.27
CA CYS A 350 -10.96 11.65 -4.38
C CYS A 350 -12.26 11.12 -3.76
N ALA A 351 -12.93 10.13 -4.38
CA ALA A 351 -14.10 9.48 -3.82
C ALA A 351 -13.75 8.68 -2.55
N LEU A 352 -12.66 7.89 -2.59
CA LEU A 352 -12.16 7.18 -1.41
C LEU A 352 -11.70 8.18 -0.34
N PHE A 353 -10.88 9.16 -0.73
CA PHE A 353 -10.37 10.16 0.20
C PHE A 353 -11.49 10.94 0.91
N THR A 354 -12.55 11.33 0.18
CA THR A 354 -13.73 11.98 0.76
C THR A 354 -14.38 11.09 1.81
N GLN A 355 -14.62 9.81 1.51
CA GLN A 355 -15.21 8.87 2.47
C GLN A 355 -14.30 8.60 3.69
N LEU A 356 -12.97 8.64 3.52
CA LEU A 356 -12.03 8.55 4.65
C LEU A 356 -12.23 9.74 5.62
N MET A 357 -12.28 10.95 5.07
CA MET A 357 -12.47 12.18 5.85
C MET A 357 -13.88 12.29 6.45
N ASP A 358 -14.94 11.95 5.71
CA ASP A 358 -16.31 11.97 6.22
C ASP A 358 -16.55 10.92 7.33
N ASP A 359 -15.93 9.73 7.24
CA ASP A 359 -15.91 8.75 8.33
C ASP A 359 -15.23 9.30 9.60
N MET A 360 -14.18 10.13 9.46
CA MET A 360 -13.55 10.82 10.60
C MET A 360 -14.45 11.92 11.16
N ARG A 361 -15.12 12.69 10.30
CA ARG A 361 -16.06 13.74 10.69
C ARG A 361 -17.21 13.20 11.54
N LEU A 362 -17.78 12.05 11.16
CA LEU A 362 -18.82 11.38 11.95
C LEU A 362 -18.39 11.01 13.38
N CYS A 363 -17.09 10.95 13.66
CA CYS A 363 -16.52 10.70 14.99
C CYS A 363 -16.07 11.99 15.73
N GLN A 364 -16.47 13.17 15.26
CA GLN A 364 -16.31 14.46 15.93
C GLN A 364 -17.63 14.96 16.54
N ASP A 365 -18.78 14.54 15.98
CA ASP A 365 -20.10 14.99 16.38
C ASP A 365 -20.63 14.26 17.63
N HIS A 366 -20.17 14.68 18.83
CA HIS A 366 -20.58 14.13 20.15
C HIS A 366 -22.10 13.94 20.34
N GLU A 367 -22.95 14.79 19.74
CA GLU A 367 -24.42 14.70 19.89
C GLU A 367 -25.10 13.68 18.94
N ALA A 368 -24.42 13.22 17.89
CA ALA A 368 -24.97 12.24 16.96
C ALA A 368 -25.16 10.86 17.64
N ASP A 369 -24.24 10.53 18.56
CA ASP A 369 -24.17 9.30 19.35
C ASP A 369 -25.49 9.05 20.13
N HIS A 370 -26.05 10.10 20.74
CA HIS A 370 -27.21 9.98 21.63
C HIS A 370 -28.59 9.96 20.94
N THR A 371 -28.68 10.30 19.63
CA THR A 371 -29.99 10.58 18.99
C THR A 371 -30.39 9.62 17.87
N MET A 372 -29.44 8.93 17.23
CA MET A 372 -29.74 8.03 16.11
C MET A 372 -30.41 6.70 16.52
N GLY A 373 -30.10 6.18 17.71
CA GLY A 373 -30.63 4.90 18.20
C GLY A 373 -32.14 4.83 18.46
N ARG A 374 -32.90 5.92 18.25
CA ARG A 374 -34.34 6.01 18.62
C ARG A 374 -35.28 6.46 17.49
N ARG A 375 -34.89 6.33 16.21
CA ARG A 375 -35.79 6.57 15.07
C ARG A 375 -36.16 5.28 14.35
N HIS A 376 -37.34 4.74 14.64
CA HIS A 376 -38.01 3.81 13.74
C HIS A 376 -38.25 4.51 12.38
N PRO A 377 -38.00 3.85 11.24
CA PRO A 377 -38.31 4.42 9.94
C PRO A 377 -39.82 4.47 9.74
N HIS A 378 -40.38 5.67 9.66
CA HIS A 378 -41.67 5.88 8.98
C HIS A 378 -41.40 5.98 7.48
N ASN A 379 -42.08 5.13 6.71
CA ASN A 379 -41.89 5.05 5.26
C ASN A 379 -42.43 6.31 4.57
N GLU A 380 -41.56 7.04 3.86
CA GLU A 380 -41.94 7.84 2.69
C GLU A 380 -41.30 7.21 1.45
N GLU A 381 -42.13 6.85 0.46
CA GLU A 381 -41.68 6.18 -0.75
C GLU A 381 -41.07 7.19 -1.74
N GLY A 382 -39.83 6.97 -2.18
CA GLY A 382 -39.26 7.77 -3.29
C GLY A 382 -37.73 7.94 -3.32
N SER A 383 -37.03 7.67 -2.22
CA SER A 383 -35.56 7.75 -2.16
C SER A 383 -34.98 6.57 -1.37
N PRO A 384 -33.76 6.09 -1.68
CA PRO A 384 -33.06 5.17 -0.80
C PRO A 384 -32.67 5.91 0.48
N THR A 385 -33.40 5.65 1.56
CA THR A 385 -33.02 6.09 2.90
C THR A 385 -31.64 5.50 3.23
N PRO A 386 -30.64 6.30 3.62
CA PRO A 386 -29.38 5.77 4.15
C PRO A 386 -29.67 4.78 5.28
N ASN A 387 -28.86 3.72 5.39
CA ASN A 387 -29.02 2.79 6.50
C ASN A 387 -28.69 3.55 7.79
N SER A 388 -29.39 3.30 8.89
CA SER A 388 -29.20 4.08 10.13
C SER A 388 -27.76 4.03 10.64
N LEU A 389 -27.06 2.92 10.40
CA LEU A 389 -25.65 2.73 10.73
C LEU A 389 -24.67 3.53 9.83
N ASP A 390 -25.12 4.06 8.69
CA ASP A 390 -24.27 4.84 7.75
C ASP A 390 -24.05 6.28 8.22
N GLN A 391 -24.79 6.73 9.23
CA GLN A 391 -24.70 8.07 9.84
C GLN A 391 -24.16 8.04 11.28
N VAL A 392 -23.46 6.95 11.64
CA VAL A 392 -22.95 6.67 12.99
C VAL A 392 -21.43 6.52 12.91
N CYS A 393 -20.71 7.07 13.90
CA CYS A 393 -19.24 7.00 13.99
C CYS A 393 -18.73 5.56 13.81
N PRO A 394 -18.01 5.25 12.70
CA PRO A 394 -17.39 3.95 12.52
C PRO A 394 -16.07 3.96 13.29
N ARG A 395 -16.15 3.78 14.61
CA ARG A 395 -15.05 3.91 15.57
C ARG A 395 -13.82 3.06 15.21
N VAL A 396 -14.05 1.92 14.57
CA VAL A 396 -13.02 1.19 13.83
C VAL A 396 -13.50 0.90 12.40
N ARG A 397 -12.69 1.31 11.43
CA ARG A 397 -13.00 1.23 10.00
C ARG A 397 -11.89 0.55 9.21
N PHE A 398 -12.21 -0.48 8.44
CA PHE A 398 -11.24 -1.16 7.57
C PHE A 398 -11.65 -1.17 6.10
N TRP A 399 -10.69 -0.99 5.20
CA TRP A 399 -10.88 -0.98 3.76
C TRP A 399 -9.89 -1.95 3.09
N PHE A 400 -10.32 -2.79 2.16
CA PHE A 400 -9.48 -3.81 1.51
C PHE A 400 -9.53 -3.70 -0.03
N GLY A 401 -8.43 -3.26 -0.64
CA GLY A 401 -8.36 -2.87 -2.04
C GLY A 401 -7.03 -3.18 -2.74
N HIS A 402 -6.64 -2.31 -3.67
CA HIS A 402 -5.56 -2.52 -4.62
C HIS A 402 -4.44 -1.48 -4.49
N SER A 403 -3.32 -1.67 -5.22
CA SER A 403 -2.19 -0.73 -5.18
C SER A 403 -2.60 0.68 -5.62
N ALA A 404 -3.52 0.82 -6.57
CA ALA A 404 -4.01 2.10 -7.05
C ALA A 404 -4.53 3.00 -5.92
N GLY A 405 -5.37 2.47 -5.01
CA GLY A 405 -5.85 3.23 -3.85
C GLY A 405 -4.75 3.70 -2.91
N ILE A 406 -3.69 2.90 -2.72
CA ILE A 406 -2.52 3.30 -1.92
C ILE A 406 -1.73 4.40 -2.63
N MET A 407 -1.45 4.25 -3.93
CA MET A 407 -0.71 5.26 -4.70
C MET A 407 -1.49 6.58 -4.84
N LEU A 408 -2.80 6.50 -5.07
CA LEU A 408 -3.67 7.67 -5.20
C LEU A 408 -3.87 8.41 -3.87
N LEU A 409 -3.89 7.71 -2.73
CA LEU A 409 -3.81 8.39 -1.43
C LEU A 409 -2.44 9.03 -1.19
N ASN A 410 -1.33 8.37 -1.53
CA ASN A 410 0.01 8.96 -1.42
C ASN A 410 0.11 10.26 -2.25
N ARG A 411 -0.42 10.26 -3.47
CA ARG A 411 -0.58 11.41 -4.39
C ARG A 411 -1.47 12.53 -3.82
N ILE A 412 -2.61 12.19 -3.22
CA ILE A 412 -3.53 13.17 -2.59
C ILE A 412 -2.90 13.81 -1.36
N LEU A 413 -2.24 13.02 -0.51
CA LEU A 413 -1.59 13.46 0.73
C LEU A 413 -0.25 14.21 0.50
N ARG A 414 0.18 14.39 -0.75
CA ARG A 414 1.45 15.06 -1.12
C ARG A 414 2.68 14.41 -0.48
N LEU A 415 2.66 13.08 -0.36
CA LEU A 415 3.78 12.28 0.12
C LEU A 415 4.72 11.93 -1.03
N ASN A 416 5.99 11.61 -0.72
CA ASN A 416 7.01 11.21 -1.71
C ASN A 416 7.25 12.22 -2.87
N GLN A 417 6.85 13.49 -2.70
CA GLN A 417 7.10 14.57 -3.66
C GLN A 417 8.47 15.24 -3.41
N GLY A 418 9.09 15.76 -4.48
CA GLY A 418 10.34 16.51 -4.43
C GLY A 418 11.39 16.06 -5.46
N ASP A 419 11.20 14.89 -6.08
CA ASP A 419 12.01 14.47 -7.22
C ASP A 419 11.80 15.40 -8.43
N PRO A 420 12.84 15.66 -9.24
CA PRO A 420 12.67 16.07 -10.64
C PRO A 420 12.05 14.93 -11.45
N ASP A 421 11.52 15.23 -12.65
CA ASP A 421 10.91 14.24 -13.54
C ASP A 421 11.76 12.96 -13.67
N LEU A 422 11.15 11.80 -13.41
CA LEU A 422 11.77 10.49 -13.58
C LEU A 422 11.90 10.19 -15.08
N THR A 423 13.14 10.02 -15.53
CA THR A 423 13.55 9.81 -16.93
C THR A 423 14.61 8.71 -17.00
N GLY A 424 14.81 8.10 -18.17
CA GLY A 424 15.71 6.96 -18.35
C GLY A 424 17.21 7.27 -18.26
N ASP A 425 17.60 8.53 -18.50
CA ASP A 425 18.98 9.03 -18.49
C ASP A 425 19.55 9.28 -17.07
N LYS A 426 18.77 9.01 -16.01
CA LYS A 426 19.18 9.28 -14.63
C LYS A 426 20.31 8.33 -14.17
N PRO A 427 21.33 8.84 -13.46
CA PRO A 427 22.42 8.01 -12.95
C PRO A 427 21.98 7.12 -11.79
N LEU A 428 22.70 6.01 -11.55
CA LEU A 428 22.42 5.05 -10.48
C LEU A 428 22.26 5.70 -9.09
N SER A 429 23.04 6.73 -8.79
CA SER A 429 22.93 7.47 -7.52
C SER A 429 21.58 8.16 -7.34
N PHE A 430 21.00 8.72 -8.41
CA PHE A 430 19.64 9.26 -8.40
C PHE A 430 18.60 8.13 -8.28
N ILE A 431 18.78 7.05 -9.06
CA ILE A 431 17.91 5.87 -9.01
C ILE A 431 17.79 5.36 -7.56
N GLN A 432 18.90 5.24 -6.84
CA GLN A 432 18.90 4.76 -5.45
C GLN A 432 18.30 5.77 -4.45
N SER A 433 18.48 7.08 -4.68
CA SER A 433 18.06 8.15 -3.75
C SER A 433 16.66 8.73 -3.99
N ARG A 434 15.98 8.37 -5.08
CA ARG A 434 14.66 8.90 -5.47
C ARG A 434 13.60 8.76 -4.36
N LEU A 435 12.66 9.70 -4.30
CA LEU A 435 11.55 9.71 -3.34
C LEU A 435 10.35 8.89 -3.83
N PHE A 436 10.05 8.93 -5.13
CA PHE A 436 9.03 8.08 -5.74
C PHE A 436 9.57 6.66 -5.94
N LYS A 437 9.12 5.74 -5.09
CA LYS A 437 9.52 4.33 -5.07
C LYS A 437 8.31 3.42 -4.93
N SER A 438 7.87 2.77 -6.00
CA SER A 438 6.67 1.92 -5.92
C SER A 438 6.83 0.69 -5.02
N SER A 439 8.08 0.25 -4.85
CA SER A 439 8.59 -0.75 -3.91
C SER A 439 8.40 -0.37 -2.44
N GLU A 440 8.60 0.90 -2.10
CA GLU A 440 8.41 1.45 -0.75
C GLU A 440 6.94 1.90 -0.54
N MET A 441 6.29 2.47 -1.56
CA MET A 441 4.93 3.01 -1.47
C MET A 441 3.84 1.93 -1.43
N ALA A 442 3.84 0.98 -2.37
CA ALA A 442 2.79 -0.04 -2.47
C ALA A 442 3.32 -1.48 -2.71
N PRO A 443 4.16 -2.03 -1.80
CA PRO A 443 4.44 -3.48 -1.74
C PRO A 443 3.16 -4.30 -1.48
N PHE A 444 3.24 -5.62 -1.49
CA PHE A 444 2.11 -6.45 -1.05
C PHE A 444 1.76 -6.18 0.43
N ALA A 445 0.47 -6.26 0.80
CA ALA A 445 -0.05 -5.86 2.12
C ALA A 445 0.29 -4.43 2.57
N SER A 446 0.66 -3.53 1.64
CA SER A 446 0.83 -2.11 1.92
C SER A 446 -0.44 -1.51 2.54
N ASN A 447 -0.28 -0.54 3.43
CA ASN A 447 -1.39 0.01 4.18
C ASN A 447 -1.21 1.48 4.56
N PHE A 448 -2.34 2.17 4.67
CA PHE A 448 -2.47 3.43 5.41
C PHE A 448 -3.26 3.18 6.70
N ALA A 449 -2.87 3.86 7.77
CA ALA A 449 -3.71 4.08 8.94
C ALA A 449 -3.95 5.58 9.13
N PHE A 450 -5.17 5.92 9.52
CA PHE A 450 -5.59 7.23 9.98
C PHE A 450 -6.07 7.09 11.43
N GLU A 451 -5.52 7.90 12.31
CA GLU A 451 -5.79 7.90 13.75
C GLU A 451 -6.40 9.25 14.10
N LEU A 452 -7.69 9.32 14.39
CA LEU A 452 -8.37 10.56 14.78
C LEU A 452 -8.31 10.75 16.30
N TYR A 453 -7.84 11.91 16.74
CA TYR A 453 -7.74 12.35 18.12
C TYR A 453 -8.61 13.58 18.37
N GLU A 454 -9.21 13.62 19.54
CA GLU A 454 -9.72 14.85 20.15
C GLU A 454 -8.73 15.29 21.22
N CYS A 455 -8.27 16.54 21.17
CA CYS A 455 -7.34 17.11 22.13
C CYS A 455 -8.00 18.21 22.96
N GLU A 456 -7.78 18.20 24.27
CA GLU A 456 -8.19 19.30 25.15
C GLU A 456 -7.50 20.60 24.69
N GLY A 457 -8.29 21.67 24.53
CA GLY A 457 -7.81 22.98 24.14
C GLY A 457 -7.00 23.65 25.25
N THR A 458 -5.73 23.26 25.40
CA THR A 458 -4.78 24.02 26.22
C THR A 458 -4.47 25.35 25.51
N ASP A 459 -4.34 26.45 26.26
CA ASP A 459 -3.87 27.75 25.74
C ASP A 459 -2.40 27.72 25.24
N GLN A 460 -1.78 26.54 25.19
CA GLN A 460 -0.46 26.29 24.61
C GLN A 460 -0.58 25.49 23.31
N SER A 461 -1.25 26.09 22.32
CA SER A 461 -0.89 25.80 20.93
C SER A 461 0.63 25.97 20.76
N PRO A 462 1.34 25.10 20.02
CA PRO A 462 2.73 25.34 19.67
C PRO A 462 2.81 26.71 18.97
N ALA A 463 3.70 27.59 19.46
CA ALA A 463 3.53 29.03 19.34
C ALA A 463 3.71 29.59 17.91
N VAL A 464 2.67 29.44 17.09
CA VAL A 464 2.52 30.14 15.81
C VAL A 464 2.29 31.62 16.10
N SER A 465 3.17 32.49 15.61
CA SER A 465 3.07 33.94 15.79
C SER A 465 1.82 34.49 15.11
N HIS A 466 0.83 34.93 15.91
CA HIS A 466 -0.38 35.59 15.42
C HIS A 466 -0.10 36.99 14.86
N ASP A 467 0.21 37.05 13.57
CA ASP A 467 0.11 38.31 12.82
C ASP A 467 -1.36 38.78 12.72
N HIS A 468 -1.58 40.09 12.72
CA HIS A 468 -2.90 40.65 13.00
C HIS A 468 -3.85 40.67 11.80
N VAL A 469 -4.99 39.97 11.90
CA VAL A 469 -6.16 40.16 11.05
C VAL A 469 -7.39 40.46 11.91
N HIS A 470 -8.28 41.34 11.44
CA HIS A 470 -9.35 41.92 12.25
C HIS A 470 -10.41 40.91 12.71
N ARG A 471 -10.72 40.96 14.00
CA ARG A 471 -11.68 40.11 14.70
C ARG A 471 -13.10 40.71 14.63
N ASP A 472 -13.84 40.42 13.57
CA ASP A 472 -15.24 40.83 13.46
C ASP A 472 -16.19 39.88 14.23
N ARG A 473 -17.33 40.40 14.72
CA ARG A 473 -17.89 39.93 16.01
C ARG A 473 -19.34 39.45 15.95
N VAL A 474 -19.56 38.23 15.43
CA VAL A 474 -20.87 37.55 15.53
C VAL A 474 -20.91 36.63 16.75
N ARG A 475 -21.63 37.05 17.80
CA ARG A 475 -22.05 36.16 18.90
C ARG A 475 -23.40 35.51 18.57
N ARG A 476 -23.51 34.19 18.77
CA ARG A 476 -24.79 33.49 18.99
C ARG A 476 -24.68 32.66 20.27
N HIS A 477 -25.82 32.39 20.92
CA HIS A 477 -25.87 31.65 22.18
C HIS A 477 -25.61 30.16 21.97
N GLY A 478 -24.87 29.54 22.91
CA GLY A 478 -24.57 28.11 22.90
C GLY A 478 -23.20 27.77 23.48
N GLU A 479 -22.85 28.30 24.66
CA GLU A 479 -21.59 27.94 25.33
C GLU A 479 -21.74 26.56 26.01
N SER A 480 -21.47 25.49 25.27
CA SER A 480 -21.11 24.20 25.85
C SER A 480 -19.63 24.20 26.23
N SER A 481 -19.33 23.91 27.50
CA SER A 481 -17.96 23.82 28.01
C SER A 481 -17.35 22.46 27.66
N GLY A 482 -16.98 22.25 26.40
CA GLY A 482 -16.47 20.95 25.92
C GLY A 482 -16.06 20.88 24.45
N SER A 483 -15.50 21.96 23.88
CA SER A 483 -15.00 21.96 22.50
C SER A 483 -13.53 21.54 22.45
N GLY A 484 -13.26 20.24 22.36
CA GLY A 484 -11.92 19.75 22.00
C GLY A 484 -11.59 20.04 20.54
N ASP A 485 -10.31 20.26 20.21
CA ASP A 485 -9.85 20.40 18.83
C ASP A 485 -9.50 19.03 18.24
N TYR A 486 -9.90 18.80 16.99
CA TYR A 486 -9.68 17.51 16.32
C TYR A 486 -8.43 17.50 15.43
N TYR A 487 -7.59 16.50 15.67
CA TYR A 487 -6.35 16.24 14.95
C TYR A 487 -6.34 14.80 14.45
N PHE A 488 -5.79 14.54 13.27
CA PHE A 488 -5.53 13.17 12.82
C PHE A 488 -4.04 12.95 12.56
N ARG A 489 -3.60 11.70 12.69
CA ARG A 489 -2.27 11.25 12.26
C ARG A 489 -2.39 10.24 11.14
N VAL A 490 -1.45 10.28 10.19
CA VAL A 490 -1.33 9.27 9.13
C VAL A 490 -0.14 8.36 9.43
N LEU A 491 -0.31 7.06 9.21
CA LEU A 491 0.80 6.13 9.05
C LEU A 491 0.71 5.48 7.66
N HIS A 492 1.86 5.27 7.02
CA HIS A 492 2.01 4.55 5.76
C HIS A 492 2.99 3.40 6.01
N ASN A 493 2.57 2.17 5.73
CA ASN A 493 3.35 0.95 5.94
C ASN A 493 3.92 0.81 7.38
N GLU A 494 3.09 1.18 8.37
CA GLU A 494 3.41 1.24 9.81
C GLU A 494 4.45 2.31 10.22
N GLU A 495 4.81 3.26 9.35
CA GLU A 495 5.63 4.43 9.69
C GLU A 495 4.78 5.71 9.73
N ILE A 496 5.04 6.63 10.67
CA ILE A 496 4.30 7.92 10.74
C ILE A 496 4.73 8.81 9.58
N VAL A 497 3.77 9.26 8.78
CA VAL A 497 4.02 10.16 7.64
C VAL A 497 3.24 11.46 7.83
N VAL A 498 3.84 12.58 7.41
CA VAL A 498 3.25 13.91 7.55
C VAL A 498 2.90 14.44 6.16
N PRO A 499 1.61 14.56 5.81
CA PRO A 499 1.17 15.17 4.57
C PRO A 499 1.75 16.58 4.38
N GLN A 500 2.24 16.91 3.18
CA GLN A 500 2.81 18.23 2.88
C GLN A 500 1.71 19.24 2.53
N ILE A 501 0.80 19.44 3.49
CA ILE A 501 -0.45 20.20 3.37
C ILE A 501 -0.62 21.07 4.64
N GLU A 502 -1.17 22.28 4.50
CA GLU A 502 -1.40 23.18 5.64
C GLU A 502 -2.31 22.53 6.70
N GLY A 503 -2.01 22.77 7.96
CA GLY A 503 -2.68 22.14 9.11
C GLY A 503 -1.90 20.95 9.69
N CYS A 504 -0.94 20.38 8.95
CA CYS A 504 -0.03 19.35 9.45
C CYS A 504 1.25 19.94 10.07
N ASP A 505 1.62 19.46 11.27
CA ASP A 505 2.88 19.76 11.95
C ASP A 505 3.85 18.58 11.86
N SER A 506 5.08 18.86 11.44
CA SER A 506 6.14 17.86 11.27
C SER A 506 6.78 17.40 12.58
N ASN A 507 6.61 18.13 13.69
CA ASN A 507 7.21 17.81 14.98
C ASN A 507 6.39 16.74 15.74
N SER A 508 5.07 16.92 15.81
CA SER A 508 4.13 15.98 16.42
C SER A 508 3.70 14.86 15.46
N GLY A 509 3.69 15.14 14.15
CA GLY A 509 3.08 14.28 13.14
C GLY A 509 1.56 14.31 13.15
N LEU A 510 0.96 15.42 13.62
CA LEU A 510 -0.49 15.63 13.69
C LEU A 510 -0.95 16.65 12.64
N CYS A 511 -2.14 16.41 12.09
CA CYS A 511 -2.83 17.30 11.17
C CYS A 511 -4.15 17.78 11.80
N HIS A 512 -4.28 19.08 12.04
CA HIS A 512 -5.53 19.68 12.52
C HIS A 512 -6.60 19.54 11.44
N TYR A 513 -7.66 18.79 11.75
CA TYR A 513 -8.64 18.29 10.76
C TYR A 513 -9.23 19.40 9.89
N ALA A 514 -9.88 20.41 10.51
CA ALA A 514 -10.54 21.49 9.77
C ALA A 514 -9.57 22.33 8.89
N ARG A 515 -8.32 22.54 9.34
CA ARG A 515 -7.31 23.28 8.54
C ARG A 515 -6.88 22.47 7.32
N PHE A 516 -6.62 21.18 7.53
CA PHE A 516 -6.24 20.25 6.47
C PHE A 516 -7.34 20.09 5.40
N ILE A 517 -8.61 19.97 5.81
CA ILE A 517 -9.74 19.92 4.88
C ILE A 517 -9.84 21.21 4.03
N ASN A 518 -9.71 22.38 4.66
CA ASN A 518 -9.69 23.65 3.92
C ASN A 518 -8.50 23.75 2.95
N ALA A 519 -7.33 23.23 3.34
CA ALA A 519 -6.09 23.29 2.57
C ALA A 519 -6.01 22.29 1.40
N ILE A 520 -6.72 21.15 1.49
CA ILE A 520 -6.80 20.16 0.40
C ILE A 520 -7.90 20.48 -0.63
N GLY A 521 -8.84 21.37 -0.28
CA GLY A 521 -9.68 22.09 -1.23
C GLY A 521 -10.58 21.19 -2.08
N ASP A 522 -10.50 21.35 -3.41
CA ASP A 522 -11.38 20.75 -4.41
C ASP A 522 -11.25 19.22 -4.58
N ILE A 523 -10.27 18.61 -3.89
CA ILE A 523 -10.16 17.14 -3.78
C ILE A 523 -11.18 16.59 -2.76
N TYR A 524 -11.48 17.31 -1.68
CA TYR A 524 -12.49 16.88 -0.70
C TYR A 524 -13.91 17.18 -1.21
N GLN A 525 -14.80 16.19 -1.17
CA GLN A 525 -16.17 16.29 -1.71
C GLN A 525 -16.23 16.66 -3.20
N CYS A 526 -15.22 16.20 -3.95
CA CYS A 526 -15.16 16.25 -5.41
C CYS A 526 -16.39 15.59 -6.08
N ASP A 527 -16.75 16.03 -7.29
CA ASP A 527 -17.58 15.22 -8.19
C ASP A 527 -16.68 14.32 -9.05
N ALA A 528 -16.29 13.17 -8.50
CA ALA A 528 -15.49 12.17 -9.22
C ALA A 528 -16.14 11.77 -10.56
N LYS A 529 -17.49 11.71 -10.65
CA LYS A 529 -18.21 11.37 -11.89
C LYS A 529 -18.16 12.49 -12.94
N LYS A 530 -17.91 13.74 -12.56
CA LYS A 530 -17.62 14.86 -13.47
C LYS A 530 -16.15 14.87 -13.89
N HIS A 531 -15.23 14.59 -12.99
CA HIS A 531 -13.79 14.66 -13.28
C HIS A 531 -13.30 13.47 -14.12
N CYS A 532 -13.93 12.30 -13.97
CA CYS A 532 -13.62 11.07 -14.70
C CYS A 532 -14.37 10.88 -16.05
N LYS A 533 -15.29 11.77 -16.43
CA LYS A 533 -15.86 11.79 -17.79
C LYS A 533 -14.81 12.28 -18.79
N ASP A 534 -14.77 11.66 -19.96
CA ASP A 534 -13.94 12.06 -21.11
C ASP A 534 -14.30 13.47 -21.63
#